data_AF-A0A851FQV3-F1
#
_entry.id   AF-A0A851FQV3-F1
#
_cell.length_a   1.000
_cell.length_b   1.000
_cell.length_c   1.000
_cell.angle_alpha   90.00
_cell.angle_beta   90.00
_cell.angle_gamma   90.00
#
_symmetry.space_group_name_H-M   'P 1'
#
loop_
_entity.id
_entity.type
_entity.pdbx_description
1 polymer ?
#
loop_
_entity_poly.entity_id
_entity_poly.type
_entity_poly.pdbx_seq_one_letter_code
_entity_poly.pdbx_strand_id
1 'polypeptide(L)'
;FPTLVGDMDSAGSLNAQALQLLGERLRLKAVFQTQQAKFVTWQFDGEYRGDDSTATPTLGNPDLLGGSVILVAHFLQSVTARLVLGGELVYHRRPGEEGAILTLAGKYT
;
A
#
# COMPACT_ATOMS: atom_id res chain seq x y z
N PHE A 1 18.84 5.54 1.52
CA PHE A 1 18.97 4.24 2.23
C PHE A 1 17.85 3.31 1.79
N PRO A 2 18.15 2.16 1.16
CA PRO A 2 17.26 1.01 1.15
C PRO A 2 17.46 0.17 2.42
N THR A 3 16.37 -0.24 3.06
CA THR A 3 16.38 -1.17 4.20
C THR A 3 15.67 -2.44 3.76
N LEU A 4 16.32 -3.59 3.90
CA LEU A 4 15.71 -4.88 3.58
C LEU A 4 15.79 -5.76 4.82
N VAL A 5 14.65 -6.29 5.24
CA VAL A 5 14.49 -7.12 6.43
C VAL A 5 13.84 -8.42 5.98
N GLY A 6 14.54 -9.54 6.12
CA GLY A 6 13.99 -10.87 5.86
C GLY A 6 14.04 -11.69 7.13
N ASP A 7 12.92 -12.30 7.49
CA ASP A 7 12.80 -13.23 8.60
C ASP A 7 12.28 -14.57 8.06
N MET A 8 12.81 -15.68 8.57
CA MET A 8 12.44 -17.03 8.13
C MET A 8 12.31 -17.95 9.33
N ASP A 9 11.13 -18.56 9.46
CA ASP A 9 10.85 -19.56 10.47
C ASP A 9 11.31 -20.96 10.05
N SER A 10 11.60 -21.80 11.05
CA SER A 10 11.95 -23.22 10.88
C SER A 10 10.87 -24.06 10.16
N ALA A 11 9.64 -23.56 10.08
CA ALA A 11 8.52 -24.16 9.35
C ALA A 11 8.49 -23.83 7.84
N GLY A 12 9.46 -23.04 7.33
CA GLY A 12 9.51 -22.64 5.92
C GLY A 12 8.60 -21.47 5.57
N SER A 13 8.22 -20.66 6.56
CA SER A 13 7.56 -19.36 6.36
C SER A 13 8.62 -18.28 6.28
N LEU A 14 8.63 -17.49 5.20
CA LEU A 14 9.53 -16.35 5.04
C LEU A 14 8.72 -15.07 4.92
N ASN A 15 9.13 -14.05 5.67
CA ASN A 15 8.62 -12.70 5.62
C ASN A 15 9.75 -11.74 5.23
N ALA A 16 9.72 -11.25 4.00
CA ALA A 16 10.66 -10.27 3.49
C ALA A 16 9.98 -8.90 3.35
N GLN A 17 10.64 -7.85 3.84
CA GLN A 17 10.20 -6.47 3.77
C GLN A 17 11.33 -5.64 3.19
N ALA A 18 11.10 -5.03 2.03
CA ALA A 18 12.01 -4.09 1.41
C ALA A 18 11.43 -2.68 1.49
N LEU A 19 12.13 -1.77 2.16
CA LEU A 19 11.80 -0.37 2.23
C LEU A 19 12.82 0.41 1.43
N GLN A 20 12.39 1.12 0.39
CA GLN A 20 13.26 1.94 -0.44
C GLN A 20 12.80 3.39 -0.45
N LEU A 21 13.67 4.29 -0.01
CA LEU A 21 13.43 5.72 -0.12
C LEU A 21 14.00 6.20 -1.47
N LEU A 22 13.13 6.47 -2.46
CA LEU A 22 13.54 6.90 -3.82
C LEU A 22 13.86 8.42 -3.88
N GLY A 23 13.70 9.14 -2.77
CA GLY A 23 14.07 10.53 -2.58
C GLY A 23 13.61 11.01 -1.21
N GLU A 24 13.76 12.30 -0.88
CA GLU A 24 13.30 12.84 0.41
C GLU A 24 11.78 12.75 0.60
N ARG A 25 11.04 12.59 -0.50
CA ARG A 25 9.57 12.68 -0.55
C ARG A 25 8.87 11.39 -0.97
N LEU A 26 9.58 10.42 -1.53
CA LEU A 26 8.99 9.18 -2.05
C LEU A 26 9.56 7.97 -1.31
N ARG A 27 8.68 7.27 -0.61
CA ARG A 27 8.99 6.06 0.16
C ARG A 27 8.22 4.89 -0.43
N LEU A 28 8.93 3.87 -0.88
CA LEU A 28 8.35 2.61 -1.31
C LEU A 28 8.58 1.56 -0.24
N LYS A 29 7.59 0.72 -0.02
CA LYS A 29 7.64 -0.45 0.84
C LYS A 29 7.09 -1.62 0.04
N ALA A 30 7.79 -2.73 0.06
CA ALA A 30 7.36 -3.99 -0.50
C ALA A 30 7.46 -5.04 0.61
N VAL A 31 6.42 -5.83 0.77
CA VAL A 31 6.35 -6.91 1.77
C VAL A 31 5.96 -8.17 1.03
N PHE A 32 6.71 -9.25 1.27
CA PHE A 32 6.49 -10.56 0.69
C PHE A 32 6.41 -11.57 1.83
N GLN A 33 5.31 -12.30 1.89
CA GLN A 33 5.09 -13.35 2.87
C GLN A 33 4.82 -14.68 2.18
N THR A 34 5.58 -15.67 2.60
CA THR A 34 5.46 -17.05 2.19
C THR A 34 5.16 -17.89 3.42
N GLN A 35 4.32 -18.91 3.25
CA GLN A 35 3.97 -19.85 4.31
C GLN A 35 4.18 -21.26 3.76
N GLN A 36 5.03 -22.05 4.41
CA GLN A 36 5.34 -23.42 4.01
C GLN A 36 5.70 -23.55 2.51
N ALA A 37 6.62 -22.70 2.04
CA ALA A 37 7.05 -22.62 0.63
C ALA A 37 5.98 -22.18 -0.40
N LYS A 38 4.79 -21.77 0.03
CA LYS A 38 3.77 -21.16 -0.83
C LYS A 38 3.82 -19.64 -0.69
N PHE A 39 3.82 -18.91 -1.81
CA PHE A 39 3.63 -17.46 -1.80
C PHE A 39 2.19 -17.14 -1.38
N VAL A 40 2.02 -16.47 -0.24
CA VAL A 40 0.70 -16.20 0.35
C VAL A 40 0.30 -14.75 0.15
N THR A 41 1.19 -13.81 0.44
CA THR A 41 0.87 -12.40 0.35
C THR A 41 2.05 -11.60 -0.16
N TRP A 42 1.74 -10.60 -0.96
CA TRP A 42 2.68 -9.60 -1.40
C TRP A 42 1.94 -8.26 -1.38
N GLN A 43 2.54 -7.28 -0.73
CA GLN A 43 2.00 -5.95 -0.55
C GLN A 43 3.03 -4.93 -1.00
N PHE A 44 2.61 -3.96 -1.77
CA PHE A 44 3.42 -2.82 -2.17
C PHE A 44 2.74 -1.55 -1.73
N ASP A 45 3.43 -0.76 -0.92
CA ASP A 45 3.01 0.57 -0.53
C ASP A 45 3.96 1.58 -1.19
N GLY A 46 3.41 2.56 -1.87
CA GLY A 46 4.11 3.76 -2.28
C GLY A 46 3.55 4.92 -1.49
N GLU A 47 4.39 5.63 -0.76
CA GLU A 47 4.04 6.84 -0.03
C GLU A 47 4.79 8.01 -0.66
N TYR A 48 4.04 8.94 -1.24
CA TYR A 48 4.54 10.19 -1.77
C TYR A 48 4.08 11.34 -0.87
N ARG A 49 5.04 12.07 -0.31
CA ARG A 49 4.82 13.22 0.57
C ARG A 49 5.38 14.47 -0.08
N GLY A 50 4.52 15.22 -0.74
CA GLY A 50 4.80 16.59 -1.19
C GLY A 50 4.70 17.61 -0.05
N ASP A 51 4.89 18.88 -0.40
CA ASP A 51 4.77 20.00 0.55
C ASP A 51 3.32 20.17 1.04
N ASP A 52 2.36 20.16 0.11
CA ASP A 52 0.94 20.40 0.39
C ASP A 52 0.06 19.19 0.10
N SER A 53 0.65 18.07 -0.34
CA SER A 53 -0.10 16.88 -0.75
C SER A 53 0.61 15.60 -0.32
N THR A 54 -0.15 14.60 0.09
CA THR A 54 0.33 13.25 0.38
C THR A 54 -0.50 12.27 -0.42
N ALA A 55 0.13 11.40 -1.20
CA ALA A 55 -0.51 10.34 -1.95
C ALA A 55 0.08 9.01 -1.53
N THR A 56 -0.75 8.06 -1.13
CA THR A 56 -0.30 6.72 -0.72
C THR A 56 -1.04 5.62 -1.47
N PRO A 57 -0.59 5.24 -2.67
CA PRO A 57 -1.02 4.01 -3.31
C PRO A 57 -0.49 2.77 -2.59
N THR A 58 -1.38 1.87 -2.23
CA THR A 58 -1.14 0.58 -1.61
C THR A 58 -1.76 -0.49 -2.46
N LEU A 59 -1.02 -1.56 -2.72
CA LEU A 59 -1.46 -2.68 -3.53
C LEU A 59 -1.21 -3.94 -2.72
N GLY A 60 -2.29 -4.56 -2.25
CA GLY A 60 -2.27 -5.71 -1.37
C GLY A 60 -2.76 -6.97 -2.06
N ASN A 61 -2.01 -8.05 -1.87
CA ASN A 61 -2.36 -9.40 -2.26
C ASN A 61 -2.88 -9.55 -3.72
N PRO A 62 -2.11 -9.10 -4.75
CA PRO A 62 -2.46 -9.36 -6.14
C PRO A 62 -2.30 -10.85 -6.46
N ASP A 63 -3.35 -11.64 -6.33
CA ASP A 63 -3.36 -13.01 -6.79
C ASP A 63 -3.46 -13.06 -8.32
N LEU A 64 -2.32 -13.27 -9.00
CA LEU A 64 -2.26 -13.45 -10.45
C LEU A 64 -2.94 -14.75 -10.91
N LEU A 65 -3.01 -15.77 -10.05
CA LEU A 65 -3.60 -17.06 -10.36
C LEU A 65 -5.12 -17.05 -10.14
N GLY A 66 -5.57 -16.43 -9.05
CA GLY A 66 -6.99 -16.26 -8.72
C GLY A 66 -7.62 -14.97 -9.27
N GLY A 67 -6.87 -14.11 -9.96
CA GLY A 67 -7.38 -12.84 -10.51
C GLY A 67 -7.90 -11.86 -9.44
N SER A 68 -7.40 -11.98 -8.20
CA SER A 68 -7.81 -11.12 -7.09
C SER A 68 -6.79 -10.02 -6.86
N VAL A 69 -7.20 -8.78 -6.59
CA VAL A 69 -6.29 -7.71 -6.21
C VAL A 69 -7.00 -6.72 -5.31
N ILE A 70 -6.28 -6.18 -4.33
CA ILE A 70 -6.73 -5.06 -3.53
C ILE A 70 -5.80 -3.89 -3.83
N LEU A 71 -6.37 -2.79 -4.29
CA LEU A 71 -5.68 -1.53 -4.54
C LEU A 71 -6.36 -0.47 -3.68
N VAL A 72 -5.60 0.14 -2.80
CA VAL A 72 -6.04 1.24 -1.96
C VAL A 72 -5.22 2.46 -2.32
N ALA A 73 -5.84 3.54 -2.75
CA ALA A 73 -5.16 4.79 -3.04
C ALA A 73 -5.70 5.88 -2.10
N HIS A 74 -4.86 6.37 -1.21
CA HIS A 74 -5.18 7.57 -0.44
C HIS A 74 -4.55 8.79 -1.08
N PHE A 75 -5.27 9.89 -1.01
CA PHE A 75 -4.80 11.20 -1.41
C PHE A 75 -5.28 12.23 -0.40
N LEU A 76 -4.37 13.03 0.12
CA LEU A 76 -4.65 14.15 1.01
C LEU A 76 -3.97 15.38 0.43
N GLN A 77 -4.67 16.50 0.41
CA GLN A 77 -4.19 17.79 -0.06
C GLN A 77 -4.64 18.90 0.87
N SER A 78 -3.67 19.70 1.31
CA SER A 78 -3.90 20.96 2.00
C SER A 78 -4.43 21.98 0.99
N VAL A 79 -5.69 22.37 1.14
CA VAL A 79 -6.31 23.41 0.30
C VAL A 79 -6.08 24.79 0.91
N THR A 80 -6.07 24.87 2.23
CA THR A 80 -5.84 26.09 3.00
C THR A 80 -4.99 25.75 4.23
N ALA A 81 -4.33 26.71 4.86
CA ALA A 81 -3.53 26.53 6.09
C ALA A 81 -4.25 25.83 7.27
N ARG A 82 -5.59 25.75 7.21
CA ARG A 82 -6.45 25.10 8.21
C ARG A 82 -7.30 23.97 7.65
N LEU A 83 -7.36 23.80 6.33
CA LEU A 83 -8.26 22.85 5.68
C LEU A 83 -7.45 21.87 4.82
N VAL A 84 -7.50 20.61 5.22
CA VAL A 84 -6.97 19.48 4.46
C VAL A 84 -8.15 18.67 3.96
N LEU A 85 -8.23 18.46 2.66
CA LEU A 85 -9.20 17.57 2.04
C LEU A 85 -8.48 16.37 1.47
N GLY A 86 -9.17 15.26 1.36
CA GLY A 86 -8.63 14.07 0.75
C GLY A 86 -9.69 13.05 0.41
N GLY A 87 -9.23 11.96 -0.17
CA GLY A 87 -10.04 10.81 -0.46
C GLY A 87 -9.23 9.54 -0.36
N GLU A 88 -9.96 8.45 -0.16
CA GLU A 88 -9.46 7.09 -0.18
C GLU A 88 -10.28 6.32 -1.20
N LEU A 89 -9.60 5.70 -2.16
CA LEU A 89 -10.19 4.79 -3.12
C LEU A 89 -9.72 3.38 -2.80
N VAL A 90 -10.63 2.54 -2.31
CA VAL A 90 -10.41 1.10 -2.12
C VAL A 90 -11.05 0.38 -3.28
N TYR A 91 -10.24 -0.14 -4.19
CA TYR A 91 -10.65 -1.06 -5.23
C TYR A 91 -10.27 -2.47 -4.81
N HIS A 92 -11.26 -3.36 -4.69
CA HIS A 92 -11.00 -4.78 -4.54
C HIS A 92 -11.68 -5.53 -5.66
N ARG A 93 -10.90 -6.37 -6.33
CA ARG A 93 -11.39 -7.27 -7.36
C ARG A 93 -11.11 -8.68 -6.89
N ARG A 94 -12.12 -9.53 -6.95
CA ARG A 94 -12.05 -10.97 -6.69
C ARG A 94 -12.82 -11.68 -7.82
N PRO A 95 -12.48 -12.92 -8.15
CA PRO A 95 -13.21 -13.67 -9.18
C PRO A 95 -14.67 -13.84 -8.74
N GLY A 96 -15.58 -13.12 -9.42
CA GLY A 96 -17.01 -13.08 -9.13
C GLY A 96 -17.50 -11.86 -8.34
N GLU A 97 -16.61 -11.02 -7.84
CA GLU A 97 -16.97 -9.83 -7.04
C GLU A 97 -15.98 -8.68 -7.29
N GLU A 98 -16.49 -7.57 -7.83
CA GLU A 98 -15.73 -6.35 -8.06
C GLU A 98 -16.38 -5.21 -7.28
N GLY A 99 -15.60 -4.54 -6.43
CA GLY A 99 -16.07 -3.46 -5.58
C GLY A 99 -15.08 -2.31 -5.56
N ALA A 100 -15.59 -1.10 -5.77
CA ALA A 100 -14.86 0.14 -5.59
C ALA A 100 -15.56 0.97 -4.52
N ILE A 101 -14.81 1.40 -3.52
CA ILE A 101 -15.28 2.29 -2.46
C ILE A 101 -14.46 3.55 -2.55
N LEU A 102 -15.13 4.67 -2.83
CA LEU A 102 -14.53 6.00 -2.76
C LEU A 102 -15.04 6.68 -1.50
N THR A 103 -14.12 7.02 -0.60
CA THR A 103 -14.39 7.77 0.62
C THR A 103 -13.74 9.14 0.49
N LEU A 104 -14.44 10.18 0.92
CA LEU A 104 -13.90 11.54 0.99
C LEU A 104 -13.76 11.93 2.45
N ALA A 105 -12.64 12.54 2.80
CA ALA A 105 -12.32 12.98 4.15
C ALA A 105 -11.86 14.43 4.15
N GLY A 106 -12.21 15.17 5.20
CA GLY A 106 -11.79 16.54 5.40
C GLY A 106 -11.40 16.77 6.85
N LYS A 107 -10.25 17.39 7.07
CA LYS A 107 -9.79 17.82 8.38
C LYS A 107 -9.69 19.34 8.40
N TYR A 108 -10.37 19.95 9.37
CA TYR A 108 -10.28 21.38 9.66
C TYR A 108 -9.59 21.59 11.01
N THR A 109 -8.62 22.51 11.07
CA THR A 109 -7.79 22.80 12.26
C THR A 109 -7.92 24.26 12.67
#